data_AF-A0A5C5U731-F1
#
_entry.id   AF-A0A5C5U731-F1
#
_cell.length_a   1.000
_cell.length_b   1.000
_cell.length_c   1.000
_cell.angle_alpha   90.00
_cell.angle_beta   90.00
_cell.angle_gamma   90.00
#
_symmetry.space_group_name_H-M   'P 1'
#
loop_
_entity.id
_entity.type
_entity.pdbx_description
1 polymer ?
#
loop_
_entity_poly.entity_id
_entity_poly.type
_entity_poly.pdbx_seq_one_letter_code
_entity_poly.pdbx_strand_id
1 'polypeptide(L)'
;MSALPVPAAAAALGVSVPTLKRWIGRGAPVARRGRRGRGCRTLIDPEAILAWRAAQDADRAQVEAALRALAGRIPELLADAAAEAFRLAPDKRGAAWTACAAWQLSLAAVLDDLRACGAEINDPDTIPEPIERLRKIASLRSI
;
A
#
# COMPACT_ATOMS: atom_id res chain seq x y z
N MET A 1 9.32 -22.05 27.20
CA MET A 1 7.99 -22.16 26.55
C MET A 1 6.92 -22.51 27.58
N SER A 2 6.23 -21.49 28.09
CA SER A 2 5.16 -21.64 29.09
C SER A 2 3.81 -21.60 28.38
N ALA A 3 3.21 -22.78 28.14
CA ALA A 3 1.89 -22.85 27.53
C ALA A 3 0.80 -22.51 28.56
N LEU A 4 0.16 -21.34 28.40
CA LEU A 4 -0.80 -20.78 29.34
C LEU A 4 -2.25 -20.92 28.82
N PRO A 5 -3.24 -21.12 29.72
CA PRO A 5 -4.65 -20.97 29.34
C PRO A 5 -4.93 -19.56 28.80
N VAL A 6 -5.90 -19.45 27.87
CA VAL A 6 -6.24 -18.19 27.19
C VAL A 6 -6.32 -16.95 28.10
N PRO A 7 -6.98 -16.98 29.29
CA PRO A 7 -7.02 -15.81 30.17
C PRO A 7 -5.64 -15.41 30.72
N ALA A 8 -4.83 -16.39 31.13
CA ALA A 8 -3.48 -16.15 31.65
C ALA A 8 -2.52 -15.70 30.55
N ALA A 9 -2.66 -16.25 29.34
CA ALA A 9 -1.90 -15.81 28.17
C ALA A 9 -2.25 -14.37 27.78
N ALA A 10 -3.53 -14.00 27.81
CA ALA A 10 -3.96 -12.63 27.53
C ALA A 10 -3.37 -11.63 28.54
N ALA A 11 -3.37 -11.99 29.82
CA ALA A 11 -2.73 -11.20 30.87
C ALA A 11 -1.21 -11.08 30.66
N ALA A 12 -0.53 -12.17 30.33
CA ALA A 12 0.91 -12.18 30.05
C ALA A 12 1.28 -11.33 28.81
N LEU A 13 0.38 -11.26 27.83
CA LEU A 13 0.54 -10.44 26.62
C LEU A 13 0.09 -8.98 26.81
N GLY A 14 -0.47 -8.61 27.97
CA GLY A 14 -1.00 -7.27 28.23
C GLY A 14 -2.24 -6.90 27.37
N VAL A 15 -3.01 -7.89 26.92
CA VAL A 15 -4.19 -7.68 26.06
C VAL A 15 -5.47 -8.25 26.64
N SER A 16 -6.62 -7.78 26.14
CA SER A 16 -7.92 -8.35 26.51
C SER A 16 -8.08 -9.78 25.96
N VAL A 17 -8.85 -10.61 26.68
CA VAL A 17 -9.21 -11.96 26.21
C VAL A 17 -9.94 -11.95 24.85
N PRO A 18 -10.89 -11.03 24.58
CA PRO A 18 -11.48 -10.87 23.24
C PRO A 18 -10.43 -10.59 22.16
N THR A 19 -9.44 -9.73 22.44
CA THR A 19 -8.35 -9.43 21.50
C THR A 19 -7.56 -10.68 21.16
N LEU A 20 -7.15 -11.46 22.17
CA LEU A 20 -6.42 -12.71 21.94
C LEU A 20 -7.25 -13.74 21.16
N LYS A 21 -8.55 -13.87 21.46
CA LYS A 21 -9.45 -14.74 20.69
C LYS A 21 -9.57 -14.30 19.22
N ARG A 22 -9.63 -13.00 18.96
CA ARG A 22 -9.64 -12.44 17.60
C ARG A 22 -8.35 -12.78 16.86
N TRP A 23 -7.19 -12.66 17.51
CA TRP A 23 -5.91 -13.05 16.93
C TRP A 23 -5.86 -14.54 16.59
N ILE A 24 -6.33 -15.41 17.48
CA ILE A 24 -6.45 -16.85 17.21
C ILE A 24 -7.35 -17.11 15.99
N GLY A 25 -8.47 -16.41 15.87
CA GLY A 25 -9.36 -16.49 14.70
C GLY A 25 -8.71 -16.04 13.39
N ARG A 26 -7.65 -15.22 13.46
CA ARG A 26 -6.85 -14.75 12.33
C ARG A 26 -5.63 -15.65 12.04
N GLY A 27 -5.49 -16.78 12.73
CA GLY A 27 -4.41 -17.73 12.51
C GLY A 27 -3.22 -17.58 13.45
N ALA A 28 -3.35 -16.86 14.57
CA ALA A 28 -2.28 -16.81 15.57
C ALA A 28 -1.96 -18.23 16.11
N PRO A 29 -0.68 -18.53 16.42
CA PRO A 29 -0.25 -19.86 16.82
C PRO A 29 -0.90 -20.30 18.14
N VAL A 30 -1.29 -21.58 18.18
CA VAL A 30 -1.92 -22.21 19.36
C VAL A 30 -1.10 -23.42 19.74
N ALA A 31 -0.46 -23.38 20.92
CA ALA A 31 0.39 -24.47 21.41
C ALA A 31 -0.38 -25.79 21.60
N ARG A 32 -1.63 -25.71 22.08
CA ARG A 32 -2.54 -26.86 22.14
C ARG A 32 -3.98 -26.42 21.98
N ARG A 33 -4.69 -26.97 20.99
CA ARG A 33 -6.13 -26.76 20.85
C ARG A 33 -6.90 -27.50 21.95
N GLY A 34 -7.85 -26.81 22.57
CA GLY A 34 -8.78 -27.43 23.50
C GLY A 34 -9.67 -28.48 22.84
N ARG A 35 -10.21 -29.40 23.64
CA ARG A 35 -11.18 -30.43 23.24
C ARG A 35 -12.37 -30.41 24.19
N ARG A 36 -13.47 -31.08 23.82
CA ARG A 36 -14.62 -31.26 24.71
C ARG A 36 -14.23 -32.16 25.88
N GLY A 37 -14.46 -31.71 27.12
CA GLY A 37 -14.14 -32.45 28.34
C GLY A 37 -13.42 -31.63 29.40
N ARG A 38 -13.48 -32.07 30.66
CA ARG A 38 -12.82 -31.41 31.80
C ARG A 38 -11.30 -31.42 31.60
N GLY A 39 -10.63 -30.28 31.82
CA GLY A 39 -9.16 -30.15 31.70
C GLY A 39 -8.62 -29.96 30.27
N CYS A 40 -9.45 -30.07 29.23
CA CYS A 40 -9.02 -29.93 27.83
C CYS A 40 -9.02 -28.47 27.34
N ARG A 41 -8.36 -27.56 28.08
CA ARG A 41 -8.31 -26.13 27.74
C ARG A 41 -7.35 -25.86 26.59
N THR A 42 -7.64 -24.83 25.80
CA THR A 42 -6.70 -24.28 24.82
C THR A 42 -5.52 -23.65 25.55
N LEU A 43 -4.30 -24.02 25.14
CA LEU A 43 -3.05 -23.46 25.65
C LEU A 43 -2.38 -22.64 24.57
N ILE A 44 -1.87 -21.49 24.98
CA ILE A 44 -1.22 -20.47 24.15
C ILE A 44 0.20 -20.28 24.66
N ASP A 45 1.15 -20.20 23.75
CA ASP A 45 2.51 -19.76 24.06
C ASP A 45 2.62 -18.27 23.76
N PRO A 46 2.75 -17.39 24.77
CA PRO A 46 2.87 -15.94 24.56
C PRO A 46 4.03 -15.55 23.64
N GLU A 47 5.17 -16.23 23.72
CA GLU A 47 6.34 -15.91 22.88
C GLU A 47 6.06 -16.16 21.40
N ALA A 48 5.37 -17.27 21.09
CA ALA A 48 4.95 -17.57 19.72
C ALA A 48 3.93 -16.55 19.19
N ILE A 49 3.01 -16.06 20.04
CA ILE A 49 2.06 -15.01 19.65
C ILE A 49 2.80 -13.70 19.36
N LEU A 50 3.80 -13.32 20.16
CA LEU A 50 4.61 -12.13 19.93
C LEU A 50 5.40 -12.21 18.63
N ALA A 51 6.04 -13.36 18.36
CA ALA A 51 6.75 -13.59 17.10
C ALA A 51 5.80 -13.52 15.89
N TRP A 52 4.61 -14.10 15.99
CA TRP A 52 3.58 -14.00 14.95
C TRP A 52 3.12 -12.56 14.73
N ARG A 53 2.92 -11.78 15.79
CA ARG A 53 2.56 -10.35 15.68
C ARG A 53 3.67 -9.54 15.01
N ALA A 54 4.92 -9.75 15.42
CA ALA A 54 6.07 -9.07 14.83
C ALA A 54 6.21 -9.35 13.34
N ALA A 55 5.97 -10.60 12.90
CA ALA A 55 5.96 -10.95 11.48
C ALA A 55 4.85 -10.21 10.71
N GLN A 56 3.63 -10.14 11.27
CA GLN A 56 2.50 -9.42 10.66
C GLN A 56 2.76 -7.91 10.55
N ASP A 57 3.38 -7.32 11.56
CA ASP A 57 3.71 -5.89 11.55
C ASP A 57 4.85 -5.60 10.56
N ALA A 58 5.82 -6.52 10.41
CA ALA A 58 6.86 -6.45 9.39
C ALA A 58 6.30 -6.56 7.96
N ASP A 59 5.39 -7.50 7.71
CA ASP A 59 4.70 -7.65 6.42
C ASP A 59 3.92 -6.38 6.08
N ARG A 60 3.21 -5.81 7.07
CA ARG A 60 2.47 -4.55 6.88
C ARG A 60 3.40 -3.40 6.51
N ALA A 61 4.53 -3.25 7.22
CA ALA A 61 5.51 -2.21 6.92
C ALA A 61 6.11 -2.39 5.51
N GLN A 62 6.38 -3.62 5.10
CA GLN A 62 6.86 -3.92 3.75
C GLN A 62 5.83 -3.57 2.67
N VAL A 63 4.56 -3.93 2.87
CA VAL A 63 3.47 -3.57 1.96
C VAL A 63 3.29 -2.05 1.88
N GLU A 64 3.31 -1.36 3.02
CA GLU A 64 3.23 0.10 3.05
C GLU A 64 4.40 0.76 2.31
N ALA A 65 5.63 0.26 2.50
CA ALA A 65 6.81 0.73 1.79
C ALA A 65 6.69 0.51 0.27
N ALA A 66 6.19 -0.66 -0.16
CA ALA A 66 5.97 -0.96 -1.57
C ALA A 66 4.90 -0.06 -2.20
N LEU A 67 3.79 0.19 -1.50
CA LEU A 67 2.74 1.09 -1.96
C LEU A 67 3.23 2.54 -2.04
N ARG A 68 4.01 3.01 -1.06
CA ARG A 68 4.61 4.35 -1.09
C ARG A 68 5.61 4.49 -2.23
N ALA A 69 6.43 3.47 -2.47
CA ALA A 69 7.36 3.45 -3.59
C ALA A 69 6.62 3.46 -4.94
N LEU A 70 5.50 2.73 -5.05
CA LEU A 70 4.65 2.76 -6.23
C LEU A 70 4.01 4.14 -6.44
N ALA A 71 3.47 4.74 -5.37
CA ALA A 71 2.86 6.07 -5.41
C ALA A 71 3.85 7.15 -5.88
N GLY A 72 5.10 7.09 -5.39
CA GLY A 72 6.16 8.00 -5.81
C GLY A 72 6.58 7.88 -7.28
N ARG A 73 6.20 6.79 -7.97
CA ARG A 73 6.49 6.57 -9.40
C ARG A 73 5.32 6.90 -10.33
N ILE A 74 4.15 7.26 -9.78
CA ILE A 74 2.95 7.54 -10.57
C ILE A 74 3.17 8.65 -11.60
N PRO A 75 3.82 9.80 -11.27
CA PRO A 75 4.07 10.85 -12.25
C PRO A 75 4.83 10.34 -13.49
N GLU A 76 5.89 9.56 -13.29
CA GLU A 76 6.71 8.98 -14.36
C GLU A 76 5.95 7.91 -15.14
N LEU A 77 5.22 7.01 -14.46
CA LEU A 77 4.43 5.97 -15.13
C LEU A 77 3.36 6.57 -16.05
N LEU A 78 2.68 7.62 -15.59
CA LEU A 78 1.70 8.35 -16.41
C LEU A 78 2.40 9.09 -17.56
N ALA A 79 3.62 9.62 -17.34
CA ALA A 79 4.38 10.32 -18.36
C ALA A 79 4.83 9.38 -19.49
N ASP A 80 5.30 8.19 -19.13
CA ASP A 80 5.67 7.15 -20.09
C ASP A 80 4.45 6.71 -20.92
N ALA A 81 3.30 6.52 -20.28
CA ALA A 81 2.05 6.20 -20.96
C ALA A 81 1.62 7.32 -21.93
N ALA A 82 1.74 8.59 -21.53
CA ALA A 82 1.43 9.74 -22.38
C ALA A 82 2.38 9.84 -23.58
N ALA A 83 3.67 9.58 -23.38
CA ALA A 83 4.67 9.55 -24.45
C ALA A 83 4.40 8.42 -25.46
N GLU A 84 3.98 7.25 -24.97
CA GLU A 84 3.62 6.12 -25.82
C GLU A 84 2.35 6.41 -26.63
N ALA A 85 1.33 6.99 -26.01
CA ALA A 85 0.12 7.43 -26.71
C ALA A 85 0.46 8.44 -27.83
N PHE A 86 1.34 9.40 -27.56
CA PHE A 86 1.85 10.33 -28.57
C PHE A 86 2.62 9.63 -29.70
N ARG A 87 3.43 8.62 -29.38
CA ARG A 87 4.19 7.84 -30.37
C ARG A 87 3.26 7.17 -31.38
N LEU A 88 2.15 6.64 -30.91
CA LEU A 88 1.14 5.95 -31.72
C LEU A 88 0.22 6.90 -32.50
N ALA A 89 0.14 8.17 -32.11
CA ALA A 89 -0.80 9.11 -32.72
C ALA A 89 -0.44 9.51 -34.16
N PRO A 90 -1.43 9.63 -35.07
CA PRO A 90 -1.19 10.08 -36.45
C PRO A 90 -0.93 11.59 -36.55
N ASP A 91 -1.70 12.42 -35.84
CA ASP A 91 -1.43 13.85 -35.70
C ASP A 91 -0.55 14.11 -34.48
N LYS A 92 0.72 14.43 -34.72
CA LYS A 92 1.70 14.66 -33.66
C LYS A 92 1.38 15.91 -32.85
N ARG A 93 0.91 16.98 -33.47
CA ARG A 93 0.77 18.26 -32.76
C ARG A 93 -0.42 18.23 -31.81
N GLY A 94 -1.59 17.83 -32.30
CA GLY A 94 -2.78 17.68 -31.46
C GLY A 94 -2.55 16.66 -30.35
N ALA A 95 -1.94 15.51 -30.68
CA ALA A 95 -1.66 14.47 -29.70
C ALA A 95 -0.68 14.91 -28.62
N ALA A 96 0.34 15.73 -28.93
CA ALA A 96 1.28 16.22 -27.94
C ALA A 96 0.57 17.09 -26.88
N TRP A 97 -0.34 17.97 -27.30
CA TRP A 97 -1.14 18.76 -26.37
C TRP A 97 -2.10 17.90 -25.55
N THR A 98 -2.85 17.01 -26.20
CA THR A 98 -3.81 16.12 -25.53
C THR A 98 -3.13 15.19 -24.54
N ALA A 99 -1.96 14.64 -24.87
CA ALA A 99 -1.18 13.78 -23.99
C ALA A 99 -0.67 14.55 -22.74
N CYS A 100 -0.19 15.79 -22.91
CA CYS A 100 0.16 16.66 -21.78
C CYS A 100 -1.04 16.94 -20.86
N ALA A 101 -2.18 17.31 -21.43
CA ALA A 101 -3.39 17.61 -20.66
C ALA A 101 -3.90 16.37 -19.92
N ALA A 102 -3.91 15.22 -20.59
CA ALA A 102 -4.31 13.95 -19.99
C ALA A 102 -3.40 13.54 -18.83
N TRP A 103 -2.08 13.73 -18.97
CA TRP A 103 -1.12 13.51 -17.87
C TRP A 103 -1.42 14.41 -16.67
N GLN A 104 -1.60 15.71 -16.88
CA GLN A 104 -1.87 16.68 -15.80
C GLN A 104 -3.17 16.33 -15.06
N LEU A 105 -4.25 16.06 -15.80
CA LEU A 105 -5.55 15.73 -15.21
C LEU A 105 -5.52 14.39 -14.44
N SER A 106 -4.85 13.37 -15.01
CA SER A 106 -4.76 12.06 -14.37
C SER A 106 -3.91 12.13 -13.10
N LEU A 107 -2.80 12.86 -13.13
CA LEU A 107 -1.95 13.05 -11.96
C LEU A 107 -2.71 13.81 -10.86
N ALA A 108 -3.41 14.90 -11.19
CA ALA A 108 -4.20 15.65 -10.23
C ALA A 108 -5.26 14.77 -9.56
N ALA A 109 -6.03 14.00 -10.35
CA ALA A 109 -7.05 13.09 -9.82
C ALA A 109 -6.47 12.05 -8.86
N VAL A 110 -5.32 11.47 -9.18
CA VAL A 110 -4.66 10.49 -8.29
C VAL A 110 -4.17 11.13 -6.99
N LEU A 111 -3.57 12.32 -7.07
CA LEU A 111 -3.11 13.03 -5.87
C LEU A 111 -4.27 13.42 -4.96
N ASP A 112 -5.39 13.85 -5.53
CA ASP A 112 -6.59 14.19 -4.77
C ASP A 112 -7.19 12.96 -4.07
N ASP A 113 -7.28 11.82 -4.75
CA ASP A 113 -7.74 10.57 -4.14
C ASP A 113 -6.82 10.08 -3.01
N LEU A 114 -5.50 10.19 -3.20
CA LEU A 114 -4.53 9.81 -2.17
C LEU A 114 -4.62 10.74 -0.94
N ARG A 115 -4.79 12.04 -1.15
CA ARG A 115 -5.02 13.02 -0.07
C ARG A 115 -6.34 12.76 0.65
N ALA A 116 -7.41 12.43 -0.06
CA ALA A 116 -8.70 12.07 0.53
C ALA A 116 -8.61 10.82 1.42
N CYS A 117 -7.68 9.90 1.11
CA CYS A 117 -7.35 8.74 1.93
C CYS A 117 -6.42 9.04 3.11
N GLY A 118 -6.05 10.30 3.34
CA GLY A 118 -5.18 10.75 4.43
C GLY A 118 -3.69 10.55 4.19
N ALA A 119 -3.26 10.33 2.94
CA ALA A 119 -1.84 10.27 2.62
C ALA A 119 -1.22 11.68 2.59
N GLU A 120 -0.12 11.88 3.30
CA GLU A 120 0.69 13.10 3.24
C GLU A 120 1.52 13.11 1.95
N ILE A 121 0.90 13.51 0.84
CA ILE A 121 1.53 13.55 -0.49
C ILE A 121 1.63 15.00 -0.98
N ASN A 122 2.87 15.41 -1.25
CA ASN A 122 3.19 16.68 -1.89
C ASN A 122 3.02 16.58 -3.41
N ASP A 123 2.80 17.72 -4.05
CA ASP A 123 2.90 17.80 -5.50
C ASP A 123 4.32 17.42 -5.96
N PRO A 124 4.48 16.80 -7.14
CA PRO A 124 5.80 16.45 -7.64
C PRO A 124 6.64 17.70 -7.89
N ASP A 125 7.87 17.69 -7.38
CA ASP A 125 8.82 18.81 -7.48
C ASP A 125 9.32 19.05 -8.92
N THR A 126 9.21 18.03 -9.77
CA THR A 126 9.68 18.09 -11.16
C THR A 126 8.64 17.52 -12.11
N ILE A 127 8.63 18.07 -13.32
CA ILE A 127 7.83 17.53 -14.42
C ILE A 127 8.69 16.47 -15.11
N PRO A 128 8.18 15.26 -15.35
CA PRO A 128 8.92 14.24 -16.07
C PRO A 128 9.35 14.72 -17.47
N GLU A 129 10.58 14.43 -17.86
CA GLU A 129 11.18 14.79 -19.15
C GLU A 129 10.30 14.44 -20.38
N PRO A 130 9.60 13.28 -20.44
CA PRO A 130 8.71 12.99 -21.55
C PRO A 130 7.60 14.04 -21.70
N ILE A 131 7.05 14.54 -20.59
CA ILE A 131 6.01 15.58 -20.61
C ILE A 131 6.59 16.92 -21.02
N GLU A 132 7.79 17.28 -20.55
CA GLU A 132 8.45 18.51 -21.01
C GLU A 132 8.63 18.53 -22.53
N ARG A 133 9.03 17.40 -23.11
CA ARG A 133 9.18 17.24 -24.56
C ARG A 133 7.85 17.43 -25.29
N LEU A 134 6.78 16.82 -24.80
CA LEU A 134 5.45 16.97 -25.39
C LEU A 134 4.95 18.42 -25.30
N ARG A 135 5.20 19.13 -24.18
CA ARG A 135 4.89 20.56 -24.05
C ARG A 135 5.62 21.40 -25.09
N LYS A 136 6.91 21.13 -25.32
CA LYS A 136 7.71 21.80 -26.35
C LYS A 136 7.08 21.60 -27.74
N ILE A 137 6.75 20.35 -28.10
CA ILE A 137 6.13 19.99 -29.39
C ILE A 137 4.78 20.69 -29.58
N ALA A 138 3.93 20.71 -28.55
CA ALA A 138 2.62 21.36 -28.59
C ALA A 138 2.74 22.89 -28.81
N SER A 139 3.82 23.51 -28.31
CA SER A 139 4.03 24.96 -28.34
C SER A 139 4.65 25.50 -29.64
N LEU A 140 5.20 24.65 -30.52
CA LEU A 140 5.79 25.07 -31.79
C LEU A 140 4.71 25.73 -32.67
N ARG A 141 4.85 27.01 -33.04
CA ARG A 141 3.91 27.69 -33.97
C ARG A 141 4.02 27.09 -35.38
N SER A 142 2.89 26.94 -36.07
CA SER A 142 2.92 26.64 -37.52
C SER A 142 3.54 27.85 -38.22
N ILE A 143 4.62 27.63 -38.96
CA ILE A 143 5.14 28.61 -39.93
C ILE A 143 4.23 28.57 -41.15
#